data_AF-A0A8S3WP19-F1
#
_entry.id   AF-A0A8S3WP19-F1
#
_cell.length_a   1.000
_cell.length_b   1.000
_cell.length_c   1.000
_cell.angle_alpha   90.00
_cell.angle_beta   90.00
_cell.angle_gamma   90.00
#
_symmetry.space_group_name_H-M   'P 1'
#
loop_
_entity.id
_entity.type
_entity.pdbx_description
1 polymer ?
#
loop_
_entity_poly.entity_id
_entity_poly.type
_entity_poly.pdbx_seq_one_letter_code
_entity_poly.pdbx_strand_id
1 'polypeptide(L)' 'MGFPFKKRVKEVFYSDPAMQIIRGIVARDVEQSEASATITAGGVGFSFVNLRLKSGRGSGLNYQIEIYV' A
#
# COMPACT_ATOMS: atom_id res chain seq x y z
N MET A 1 -18.34 -4.07 -25.98
CA MET A 1 -18.02 -4.64 -24.65
C MET A 1 -16.51 -4.49 -24.43
N GLY A 2 -16.06 -3.46 -23.71
CA GLY A 2 -14.63 -3.22 -23.46
C GLY A 2 -14.22 -3.83 -22.14
N PHE A 3 -13.43 -4.90 -22.14
CA PHE A 3 -12.89 -5.48 -20.92
C PHE A 3 -11.87 -4.50 -20.30
N PRO A 4 -12.04 -4.05 -19.05
CA PRO A 4 -11.10 -3.12 -18.43
C PRO A 4 -9.79 -3.85 -18.07
N PHE A 5 -8.83 -3.87 -19.00
CA PHE A 5 -7.51 -4.50 -18.81
C PHE A 5 -6.52 -3.66 -17.98
N LYS A 6 -6.88 -2.43 -17.60
CA LYS A 6 -5.94 -1.50 -16.96
C LYS A 6 -5.84 -1.77 -15.47
N LYS A 7 -4.75 -2.41 -15.05
CA LYS A 7 -4.34 -2.45 -13.64
C LYS A 7 -3.77 -1.09 -13.24
N ARG A 8 -4.11 -0.59 -12.06
CA ARG A 8 -3.52 0.62 -11.48
C ARG A 8 -2.40 0.23 -10.53
N VAL A 9 -1.32 0.98 -10.58
CA VAL A 9 -0.20 0.87 -9.63
C VAL A 9 -0.05 2.25 -9.00
N LYS A 10 0.04 2.28 -7.67
CA LYS A 10 0.31 3.50 -6.90
C LYS A 10 1.42 3.22 -5.92
N GLU A 11 2.35 4.16 -5.82
CA GLU A 11 3.39 4.13 -4.80
C GLU A 11 3.04 5.15 -3.73
N VAL A 12 3.18 4.74 -2.47
CA VAL A 12 2.89 5.54 -1.29
C VAL A 12 4.15 5.50 -0.43
N PHE A 13 4.76 6.66 -0.29
CA PHE A 13 5.90 6.85 0.58
C PHE A 13 5.46 7.48 1.90
N TYR A 14 5.88 6.89 3.01
CA TYR A 14 5.70 7.43 4.35
C TYR A 14 7.05 7.51 5.05
N SER A 15 7.29 8.63 5.72
CA SER A 15 8.46 8.86 6.56
C SER A 15 8.02 9.58 7.82
N ASP A 16 8.39 9.04 8.98
CA ASP A 16 8.11 9.68 10.25
C ASP A 16 9.07 10.87 10.48
N PRO A 17 8.56 12.10 10.68
CA PRO A 17 9.40 13.28 10.90
C PRO A 17 10.17 13.25 12.23
N ALA A 18 9.70 12.48 13.22
CA ALA A 18 10.40 12.29 14.50
C ALA A 18 11.40 11.11 14.44
N MET A 19 11.58 10.50 13.27
CA MET A 19 12.41 9.30 13.06
C MET A 19 12.07 8.15 14.00
N GLN A 20 10.81 8.05 14.42
CA GLN A 20 10.31 6.92 15.21
C GLN A 20 10.34 5.64 14.38
N ILE A 21 10.66 4.52 15.04
CA ILE A 21 10.75 3.23 14.37
C ILE A 21 9.34 2.68 14.15
N ILE A 22 9.00 2.37 12.90
CA ILE A 22 7.74 1.73 12.55
C ILE A 22 7.71 0.34 13.21
N ARG A 23 6.70 0.12 14.07
CA ARG A 23 6.43 -1.11 14.81
C ARG A 23 5.50 -2.05 14.06
N GLY A 24 4.63 -1.50 13.20
CA GLY A 24 3.65 -2.29 12.48
C GLY A 24 3.10 -1.54 11.27
N ILE A 25 2.81 -2.31 10.22
CA ILE A 25 2.18 -1.78 9.01
C ILE A 25 1.02 -2.72 8.67
N VAL A 26 -0.18 -2.16 8.57
CA VAL A 26 -1.36 -2.88 8.13
C VAL A 26 -1.80 -2.28 6.80
N ALA A 27 -1.84 -3.09 5.76
CA ALA A 27 -2.39 -2.73 4.46
C ALA A 27 -3.55 -3.67 4.16
N ARG A 28 -4.78 -3.14 4.21
CA ARG A 28 -6.02 -3.89 3.96
C ARG A 28 -6.68 -3.39 2.69
N ASP A 29 -7.00 -4.31 1.80
CA ASP A 29 -7.93 -4.04 0.71
C ASP A 29 -9.36 -4.01 1.26
N VAL A 30 -10.02 -2.86 1.15
CA VAL A 30 -11.37 -2.64 1.67
C VAL A 30 -12.42 -3.24 0.72
N GLU A 31 -12.11 -3.36 -0.57
CA GLU A 31 -13.02 -3.90 -1.59
C GLU A 31 -12.95 -5.43 -1.72
N GLN A 32 -12.09 -6.10 -0.94
CA GLN A 32 -11.77 -7.54 -1.10
C GLN A 32 -11.54 -7.92 -2.57
N SER A 33 -10.82 -7.08 -3.29
CA SER A 33 -10.50 -7.31 -4.69
C SER A 33 -9.22 -8.13 -4.83
N GLU A 34 -8.79 -8.42 -6.06
CA GLU A 34 -7.48 -9.03 -6.34
C GLU A 34 -6.30 -8.04 -6.20
N ALA A 35 -6.45 -7.03 -5.34
CA ALA A 35 -5.43 -6.00 -5.15
C ALA A 35 -4.33 -6.52 -4.19
N SER A 36 -3.07 -6.22 -4.49
CA SER A 36 -1.92 -6.57 -3.66
C SER A 36 -1.15 -5.33 -3.16
N ALA A 37 -0.80 -5.31 -1.87
CA ALA A 37 0.14 -4.35 -1.28
C ALA A 37 1.53 -5.00 -1.10
N THR A 38 2.59 -4.27 -1.42
CA THR A 38 3.97 -4.76 -1.28
C THR A 38 4.88 -3.65 -0.75
N ILE A 39 5.72 -3.97 0.23
CA ILE A 39 6.76 -3.05 0.70
C ILE A 39 7.93 -3.12 -0.30
N THR A 40 8.32 -1.99 -0.88
CA THR A 40 9.44 -1.91 -1.83
C THR A 40 10.71 -1.38 -1.18
N ALA A 41 10.61 -0.61 -0.10
CA ALA A 41 11.73 -0.11 0.68
C ALA A 41 11.31 0.22 2.13
N GLY A 42 12.26 0.15 3.07
CA GLY A 42 12.00 0.41 4.49
C GLY A 42 11.07 -0.63 5.11
N GLY A 43 10.18 -0.19 6.02
CA GLY A 43 9.18 -1.05 6.65
C GLY A 43 9.29 -1.08 8.17
N VAL A 44 8.84 -2.19 8.77
CA VAL A 44 8.97 -2.41 10.23
C VAL A 44 10.45 -2.43 10.59
N GLY A 45 10.83 -1.70 11.65
CA GLY A 45 12.23 -1.52 12.05
C GLY A 45 12.94 -0.32 11.40
N PHE A 46 12.28 0.38 10.47
CA PHE A 46 12.77 1.63 9.87
C PHE A 46 11.87 2.80 10.22
N SER A 47 12.36 4.03 10.06
CA SER A 47 11.56 5.26 10.22
C SER A 47 10.79 5.67 8.97
N PHE A 48 10.89 4.87 7.91
CA PHE A 48 10.22 5.11 6.64
C PHE A 48 9.76 3.80 6.01
N VAL A 49 8.75 3.88 5.15
CA VAL A 49 8.28 2.78 4.33
C VAL A 49 7.84 3.30 2.96
N ASN A 50 8.20 2.54 1.92
CA ASN A 50 7.62 2.69 0.60
C ASN A 50 6.71 1.50 0.29
N LEU A 51 5.45 1.80 0.00
CA LEU A 51 4.40 0.84 -0.27
C LEU A 51 3.98 0.95 -1.74
N ARG A 52 4.04 -0.17 -2.45
CA ARG A 52 3.49 -0.31 -3.79
C ARG A 52 2.17 -1.05 -3.73
N LEU A 53 1.10 -0.34 -4.10
CA LEU A 53 -0.26 -0.84 -4.18
C LEU A 53 -0.60 -1.15 -5.64
N LYS A 54 -1.14 -2.34 -5.89
CA LYS A 54 -1.58 -2.76 -7.23
C LYS A 54 -3.05 -3.14 -7.16
N SER A 55 -3.87 -2.62 -8.08
CA SER A 55 -5.29 -2.95 -8.15
C SER A 55 -5.54 -4.28 -8.90
N GLY A 56 -6.67 -4.91 -8.57
CA GLY A 56 -7.28 -5.92 -9.43
C GLY A 56 -7.70 -5.34 -10.80
N ARG A 57 -8.03 -6.22 -11.76
CA ARG A 57 -8.56 -5.78 -13.06
C ARG A 57 -10.00 -5.28 -12.86
N GLY A 58 -10.29 -4.06 -13.33
CA GLY A 58 -11.64 -3.50 -13.26
C GLY A 58 -12.11 -3.01 -11.88
N SER A 59 -11.28 -3.12 -10.83
CA SER A 59 -11.60 -2.60 -9.48
C SER A 59 -10.92 -1.26 -9.19
N GLY A 60 -11.43 -0.56 -8.17
CA GLY A 60 -10.77 0.57 -7.55
C GLY A 60 -9.44 0.20 -6.90
N LEU A 61 -8.73 1.21 -6.39
CA LEU A 61 -7.51 1.02 -5.61
C LEU A 61 -7.74 1.58 -4.21
N ASN A 62 -8.66 0.94 -3.48
CA ASN A 62 -9.12 1.37 -2.16
C ASN A 62 -8.43 0.55 -1.07
N TYR A 63 -7.33 1.10 -0.55
CA TYR A 63 -6.57 0.51 0.54
C TYR A 63 -6.71 1.34 1.81
N GLN A 64 -6.92 0.64 2.92
CA GLN A 64 -6.70 1.17 4.26
C GLN A 64 -5.25 0.85 4.66
N ILE A 65 -4.45 1.90 4.85
CA ILE A 65 -3.06 1.78 5.30
C ILE A 65 -2.98 2.39 6.69
N GLU A 66 -2.53 1.60 7.65
CA GLU A 66 -2.26 2.02 9.02
C GLU A 66 -0.78 1.77 9.31
N ILE A 67 -0.10 2.80 9.78
CA ILE A 67 1.32 2.74 10.14
C ILE A 67 1.40 3.06 11.63
N TYR A 68 1.94 2.11 12.38
CA TYR A 68 2.15 2.20 13.81
C TYR A 68 3.63 2.48 14.05
N VAL A 69 3.94 3.66 14.58
CA VAL A 69 5.28 4.11 15.00
C VAL A 69 5.43 4.01 16.53
#